data_AF-A0A5Y2E7Y5-F1
#
_entry.id   AF-A0A5Y2E7Y5-F1
#
_cell.length_a   1.000
_cell.length_b   1.000
_cell.length_c   1.000
_cell.angle_alpha   90.00
_cell.angle_beta   90.00
_cell.angle_gamma   90.00
#
_symmetry.space_group_name_H-M   'P 1'
#
loop_
_entity.id
_entity.type
_entity.pdbx_description
1 polymer ?
#
loop_
_entity_poly.entity_id
_entity_poly.type
_entity_poly.pdbx_seq_one_letter_code
_entity_poly.pdbx_strand_id
1 'polypeptide(L)'
;YIEDYNKGIMPFISYAHRHMSDSMVFLFPALLNIWLFRKNAIKLVFLVLSAIYLFFILGTLSRGAWLAVLIVGVLWAILNRQWKLIGVGAILLAIIGALVITQHNNKPDPEHLLYKLQQTDSSYRYTNGTQGTAWILIQENPIKGYGYGNDVYDGVYNKRVVDYPTWTFKESIGPHNTILYIWFSAGILGLASLVYLYGAIIRETASSTLRK
;
A
#
# COMPACT_ATOMS: atom_id res chain seq x y z
N TYR A 1 10.92 1.63 -16.60
CA TYR A 1 11.31 0.28 -17.08
C TYR A 1 12.15 0.26 -18.34
N ILE A 2 11.70 0.71 -19.53
CA ILE A 2 12.57 0.68 -20.74
C ILE A 2 13.82 1.54 -20.54
N GLU A 3 13.65 2.74 -19.96
CA GLU A 3 14.77 3.62 -19.62
C GLU A 3 15.72 3.03 -18.57
N ASP A 4 15.19 2.32 -17.57
CA ASP A 4 15.99 1.67 -16.53
C ASP A 4 16.75 0.47 -17.08
N TYR A 5 16.10 -0.30 -17.95
CA TYR A 5 16.72 -1.42 -18.67
C TYR A 5 17.88 -0.93 -19.54
N ASN A 6 17.69 0.21 -20.24
CA ASN A 6 18.76 0.85 -21.01
C ASN A 6 19.93 1.34 -20.14
N LYS A 7 19.70 1.55 -18.84
CA LYS A 7 20.72 1.88 -17.82
C LYS A 7 21.27 0.63 -17.10
N GLY A 8 20.91 -0.57 -17.54
CA GLY A 8 21.34 -1.84 -16.93
C GLY A 8 20.59 -2.24 -15.65
N ILE A 9 19.54 -1.51 -15.27
CA ILE A 9 18.73 -1.80 -14.09
C ILE A 9 17.62 -2.76 -14.50
N MET A 10 17.69 -3.99 -14.00
CA MET A 10 16.67 -5.00 -14.26
C MET A 10 15.35 -4.68 -13.53
N PRO A 11 14.19 -5.02 -14.12
CA PRO A 11 12.91 -4.91 -13.44
C PRO A 11 12.89 -5.71 -12.13
N PHE A 12 12.14 -5.23 -11.13
CA PHE A 12 11.95 -5.87 -9.82
C PHE A 12 13.16 -5.90 -8.87
N ILE A 13 14.21 -5.11 -9.15
CA ILE A 13 15.37 -4.96 -8.26
C ILE A 13 15.39 -3.58 -7.57
N SER A 14 14.76 -2.57 -8.17
CA SER A 14 14.79 -1.19 -7.65
C SER A 14 13.45 -0.74 -7.06
N TYR A 15 13.51 0.08 -6.00
CA TYR A 15 12.35 0.75 -5.41
C TYR A 15 11.92 2.03 -6.15
N ALA A 16 12.58 2.41 -7.25
CA ALA A 16 12.28 3.64 -7.99
C ALA A 16 10.79 3.79 -8.36
N HIS A 17 10.12 2.67 -8.65
CA HIS A 17 8.72 2.63 -9.07
C HIS A 17 7.73 2.47 -7.91
N ARG A 18 8.19 2.45 -6.66
CA ARG A 18 7.33 2.17 -5.49
C ARG A 18 6.20 3.19 -5.33
N HIS A 19 6.44 4.46 -5.66
CA HIS A 19 5.43 5.52 -5.61
C HIS A 19 4.23 5.26 -6.54
N MET A 20 4.39 4.46 -7.59
CA MET A 20 3.29 4.09 -8.49
C MET A 20 2.26 3.17 -7.81
N SER A 21 2.60 2.56 -6.66
CA SER A 21 1.71 1.61 -5.98
C SER A 21 0.39 2.24 -5.57
N ASP A 22 0.40 3.51 -5.17
CA ASP A 22 -0.81 4.21 -4.69
C ASP A 22 -1.79 4.45 -5.84
N SER A 23 -1.26 4.82 -7.01
CA SER A 23 -2.06 4.96 -8.23
C SER A 23 -2.64 3.62 -8.70
N MET A 24 -1.87 2.53 -8.59
CA MET A 24 -2.36 1.20 -8.95
C MET A 24 -3.52 0.76 -8.05
N VAL A 25 -3.38 0.90 -6.73
CA VAL A 25 -4.45 0.58 -5.78
C VAL A 25 -5.71 1.40 -6.07
N PHE A 26 -5.57 2.68 -6.40
CA PHE A 26 -6.69 3.55 -6.75
C PHE A 26 -7.43 3.12 -8.04
N LEU A 27 -6.69 2.69 -9.06
CA LEU A 27 -7.27 2.27 -10.35
C LEU A 27 -7.85 0.84 -10.33
N PHE A 28 -7.51 0.04 -9.33
CA PHE A 28 -7.89 -1.36 -9.27
C PHE A 28 -9.42 -1.63 -9.32
N PRO A 29 -10.29 -0.89 -8.61
CA PRO A 29 -11.74 -1.06 -8.75
C PRO A 29 -12.26 -0.81 -10.18
N ALA A 30 -11.67 0.14 -10.89
CA ALA A 30 -12.05 0.44 -12.27
C ALA A 30 -11.71 -0.74 -13.19
N LEU A 31 -10.53 -1.35 -13.02
CA LEU A 31 -10.14 -2.57 -13.73
C LEU A 31 -11.11 -3.72 -13.45
N LEU A 32 -11.47 -3.95 -12.19
CA LEU A 32 -12.41 -5.01 -11.82
C LEU A 32 -13.78 -4.82 -12.46
N ASN A 33 -14.28 -3.59 -12.54
CA ASN A 33 -15.57 -3.31 -13.17
C ASN A 33 -15.62 -3.66 -14.67
N ILE A 34 -14.47 -3.73 -15.37
CA ILE A 34 -14.42 -4.21 -16.76
C ILE A 34 -14.88 -5.68 -16.86
N TRP A 35 -14.67 -6.49 -15.82
CA TRP A 35 -15.11 -7.90 -15.79
C TRP A 35 -16.64 -8.05 -15.90
N LEU A 36 -17.40 -7.05 -15.45
CA LEU A 36 -18.87 -7.13 -15.42
C LEU A 36 -19.50 -7.07 -16.82
N PHE A 37 -18.74 -6.63 -17.84
CA PHE A 37 -19.22 -6.62 -19.21
C PHE A 37 -19.33 -8.04 -19.80
N ARG A 38 -20.47 -8.33 -20.45
CA ARG A 38 -20.73 -9.67 -21.01
C ARG A 38 -19.95 -9.98 -22.28
N LYS A 39 -19.44 -8.98 -23.00
CA LYS A 39 -18.78 -9.15 -24.32
C LYS A 39 -17.41 -9.81 -24.17
N ASN A 40 -17.15 -10.89 -24.92
CA ASN A 40 -15.88 -11.63 -24.89
C ASN A 40 -14.67 -10.76 -25.26
N ALA A 41 -14.81 -9.84 -26.21
CA ALA A 41 -13.75 -8.89 -26.56
C ALA A 41 -13.33 -8.02 -25.36
N ILE A 42 -14.29 -7.60 -24.53
CA ILE A 42 -14.01 -6.79 -23.33
C ILE A 42 -13.35 -7.64 -22.25
N LYS A 43 -13.70 -8.93 -22.13
CA LYS A 43 -13.00 -9.86 -21.24
C LYS A 43 -11.54 -10.09 -21.65
N LEU A 44 -11.26 -10.13 -22.95
CA LEU A 44 -9.88 -10.19 -23.44
C LEU A 44 -9.11 -8.92 -23.06
N VAL A 45 -9.71 -7.73 -23.22
CA VAL A 45 -9.13 -6.46 -22.77
C VAL A 45 -8.87 -6.49 -21.27
N PHE A 46 -9.82 -6.98 -20.46
CA PHE A 46 -9.62 -7.15 -19.03
C PHE A 46 -8.42 -8.03 -18.70
N LEU A 47 -8.24 -9.17 -19.39
CA LEU A 47 -7.11 -10.07 -19.15
C LEU A 47 -5.78 -9.41 -19.50
N VAL A 48 -5.70 -8.70 -20.64
CA VAL A 48 -4.50 -7.98 -21.05
C VAL A 48 -4.15 -6.87 -20.06
N LEU A 49 -5.14 -6.05 -19.67
CA LEU A 49 -4.95 -4.99 -18.68
C LEU A 49 -4.58 -5.56 -17.30
N SER A 50 -5.14 -6.70 -16.91
CA SER A 50 -4.80 -7.37 -15.65
C SER A 50 -3.37 -7.89 -15.65
N ALA A 51 -2.88 -8.42 -16.77
CA ALA A 51 -1.48 -8.85 -16.90
C ALA A 51 -0.52 -7.65 -16.81
N ILE A 52 -0.84 -6.54 -17.48
CA ILE A 52 -0.08 -5.29 -17.40
C ILE A 52 -0.10 -4.73 -15.97
N TYR A 53 -1.28 -4.69 -15.34
CA TYR A 53 -1.46 -4.26 -13.97
C TYR A 53 -0.61 -5.10 -13.00
N LEU A 54 -0.66 -6.43 -13.14
CA LEU A 54 0.11 -7.37 -12.32
C LEU A 54 1.63 -7.12 -12.45
N PHE A 55 2.11 -6.90 -13.68
CA PHE A 55 3.51 -6.53 -13.91
C PHE A 55 3.90 -5.26 -13.17
N PHE A 56 3.08 -4.20 -13.24
CA PHE A 56 3.37 -2.94 -12.56
C PHE A 56 3.36 -3.08 -11.04
N ILE A 57 2.34 -3.73 -10.45
CA ILE A 57 2.27 -3.88 -8.99
C ILE A 57 3.39 -4.80 -8.45
N LEU A 58 3.79 -5.85 -9.18
CA LEU A 58 5.00 -6.62 -8.86
C LEU A 58 6.24 -5.71 -8.86
N GLY A 59 6.32 -4.83 -9.86
CA GLY A 59 7.38 -3.84 -10.03
C GLY A 59 7.50 -2.84 -8.89
N THR A 60 6.41 -2.55 -8.18
CA THR A 60 6.44 -1.61 -7.05
C THR A 60 7.10 -2.18 -5.80
N LEU A 61 7.21 -3.52 -5.68
CA LEU A 61 7.66 -4.23 -4.49
C LEU A 61 6.91 -3.80 -3.19
N SER A 62 5.71 -3.21 -3.33
CA SER A 62 4.94 -2.65 -2.22
C SER A 62 3.99 -3.69 -1.63
N ARG A 63 4.39 -4.30 -0.51
CA ARG A 63 3.56 -5.28 0.22
C ARG A 63 2.17 -4.72 0.62
N GLY A 64 2.12 -3.44 0.99
CA GLY A 64 0.85 -2.78 1.34
C GLY A 64 -0.12 -2.68 0.16
N ALA A 65 0.39 -2.51 -1.06
CA ALA A 65 -0.44 -2.47 -2.26
C ALA A 65 -1.07 -3.82 -2.57
N TRP A 66 -0.33 -4.92 -2.38
CA TRP A 66 -0.87 -6.28 -2.52
C TRP A 66 -2.00 -6.56 -1.52
N LEU A 67 -1.83 -6.15 -0.27
CA LEU A 67 -2.88 -6.28 0.74
C LEU A 67 -4.12 -5.46 0.38
N ALA A 68 -3.95 -4.23 -0.08
CA ALA A 68 -5.05 -3.37 -0.51
C ALA A 68 -5.80 -3.98 -1.71
N VAL A 69 -5.08 -4.46 -2.74
CA VAL A 69 -5.65 -5.17 -3.89
C VAL A 69 -6.42 -6.41 -3.46
N LEU A 70 -5.88 -7.20 -2.52
CA LEU A 70 -6.57 -8.38 -1.99
C LEU A 70 -7.89 -8.00 -1.31
N ILE A 71 -7.86 -7.03 -0.39
CA ILE A 71 -9.05 -6.60 0.36
C ILE A 71 -10.10 -6.03 -0.60
N VAL A 72 -9.71 -5.12 -1.49
CA VAL A 72 -10.62 -4.49 -2.46
C VAL A 72 -11.19 -5.54 -3.41
N GLY A 73 -10.37 -6.50 -3.88
CA GLY A 73 -10.81 -7.57 -4.77
C GLY A 73 -11.82 -8.50 -4.11
N VAL A 74 -11.57 -8.90 -2.86
CA VAL A 74 -12.51 -9.72 -2.08
C VAL A 74 -13.82 -8.97 -1.83
N LEU A 75 -13.75 -7.71 -1.38
CA LEU A 75 -14.94 -6.88 -1.17
C LEU A 75 -15.75 -6.72 -2.47
N TRP A 76 -15.09 -6.37 -3.57
CA TRP A 76 -15.73 -6.24 -4.87
C TRP A 76 -16.40 -7.55 -5.32
N ALA A 77 -15.74 -8.69 -5.12
CA ALA A 77 -16.29 -10.00 -5.51
C ALA A 77 -17.51 -10.37 -4.66
N ILE A 78 -17.50 -10.07 -3.36
CA ILE A 78 -18.65 -10.26 -2.46
C ILE A 78 -19.81 -9.37 -2.90
N LEU A 79 -19.56 -8.07 -3.10
CA LEU A 79 -20.58 -7.08 -3.48
C LEU A 79 -21.23 -7.42 -4.84
N ASN A 80 -20.44 -7.94 -5.79
CA ASN A 80 -20.92 -8.34 -7.12
C ASN A 80 -21.32 -9.82 -7.21
N ARG A 81 -21.40 -10.54 -6.06
CA ARG A 81 -21.78 -11.95 -5.94
C ARG A 81 -20.98 -12.91 -6.84
N GLN A 82 -19.69 -12.61 -7.08
CA GLN A 82 -18.77 -13.37 -7.92
C GLN A 82 -18.09 -14.52 -7.15
N TRP A 83 -18.85 -15.39 -6.48
CA TRP A 83 -18.33 -16.45 -5.60
C TRP A 83 -17.35 -17.40 -6.29
N LYS A 84 -17.57 -17.69 -7.58
CA LYS A 84 -16.66 -18.53 -8.37
C LYS A 84 -15.25 -17.92 -8.48
N LEU A 85 -15.16 -16.59 -8.62
CA LEU A 85 -13.87 -15.89 -8.68
C LEU A 85 -13.13 -15.96 -7.33
N ILE A 86 -13.86 -15.89 -6.22
CA ILE A 86 -13.27 -16.04 -4.88
C ILE A 86 -12.65 -17.44 -4.74
N GLY A 87 -13.40 -18.49 -5.13
CA GLY A 87 -12.92 -19.86 -5.08
C GLY A 87 -11.67 -20.10 -5.94
N VAL A 88 -11.70 -19.66 -7.21
CA VAL A 88 -10.55 -19.78 -8.11
C VAL A 88 -9.36 -18.96 -7.59
N GLY A 89 -9.59 -17.74 -7.10
CA GLY A 89 -8.56 -16.89 -6.53
C GLY A 89 -7.89 -17.51 -5.29
N ALA A 90 -8.67 -18.12 -4.39
CA ALA A 90 -8.15 -18.80 -3.21
C ALA A 90 -7.27 -20.00 -3.58
N ILE A 91 -7.69 -20.80 -4.56
CA ILE A 91 -6.89 -21.94 -5.06
C ILE A 91 -5.58 -21.45 -5.67
N LEU A 92 -5.64 -20.41 -6.52
CA LEU A 92 -4.43 -19.84 -7.13
C LEU A 92 -3.46 -19.28 -6.09
N LEU A 93 -3.97 -18.56 -5.08
CA LEU A 93 -3.15 -18.05 -3.97
C LEU A 93 -2.51 -19.18 -3.17
N ALA A 94 -3.22 -20.29 -2.92
CA ALA A 94 -2.68 -21.45 -2.24
C ALA A 94 -1.55 -22.12 -3.06
N ILE A 95 -1.74 -22.27 -4.37
CA ILE A 95 -0.72 -22.83 -5.28
C ILE A 95 0.53 -21.92 -5.31
N ILE A 96 0.33 -20.61 -5.52
CA ILE A 96 1.45 -19.64 -5.55
C ILE A 96 2.17 -19.63 -4.21
N GLY A 97 1.44 -19.61 -3.10
CA GLY A 97 2.02 -19.66 -1.76
C GLY A 97 2.87 -20.92 -1.54
N ALA A 98 2.38 -22.09 -1.95
CA ALA A 98 3.13 -23.34 -1.88
C ALA A 98 4.41 -23.31 -2.74
N LEU A 99 4.35 -22.74 -3.95
CA LEU A 99 5.52 -22.58 -4.82
C LEU A 99 6.56 -21.63 -4.22
N VAL A 100 6.14 -20.51 -3.64
CA VAL A 100 7.04 -19.52 -3.02
C VAL A 100 7.72 -20.09 -1.78
N ILE A 101 7.01 -20.90 -0.98
CA ILE A 101 7.56 -21.55 0.21
C ILE A 101 8.58 -22.64 -0.16
N THR A 102 8.31 -23.43 -1.19
CA THR A 102 9.21 -24.53 -1.60
C THR A 102 10.52 -24.05 -2.24
N GLN A 103 10.60 -22.79 -2.69
CA GLN A 103 11.81 -22.18 -3.26
C GLN A 103 12.80 -21.60 -2.21
N HIS A 104 12.63 -21.89 -0.93
CA HIS A 104 13.42 -21.34 0.21
C HIS A 104 14.93 -21.67 0.21
N ASN A 105 15.45 -22.44 -0.74
CA ASN A 105 16.78 -23.04 -0.63
C ASN A 105 17.96 -22.17 -1.07
N ASN A 106 17.75 -20.96 -1.61
CA ASN A 106 18.85 -20.08 -2.01
C ASN A 106 18.69 -18.71 -1.33
N LYS A 107 19.69 -18.30 -0.54
CA LYS A 107 19.76 -16.98 0.11
C LYS A 107 19.53 -15.90 -0.96
N PRO A 108 18.38 -15.22 -1.00
CA PRO A 108 18.15 -14.22 -2.02
C PRO A 108 18.70 -12.88 -1.52
N ASP A 109 19.26 -12.13 -2.45
CA ASP A 109 19.57 -10.72 -2.28
C ASP A 109 18.33 -9.97 -1.72
N PRO A 110 18.46 -9.14 -0.66
CA PRO A 110 17.35 -8.42 -0.06
C PRO A 110 16.55 -7.52 -1.02
N GLU A 111 17.09 -7.23 -2.21
CA GLU A 111 16.46 -6.42 -3.25
C GLU A 111 15.59 -7.22 -4.24
N HIS A 112 15.59 -8.55 -4.19
CA HIS A 112 14.82 -9.39 -5.11
C HIS A 112 13.33 -9.53 -4.72
N LEU A 113 12.45 -9.60 -5.74
CA LEU A 113 11.01 -9.86 -5.59
C LEU A 113 10.68 -11.07 -4.71
N LEU A 114 11.39 -12.19 -4.87
CA LEU A 114 11.12 -13.42 -4.12
C LEU A 114 11.38 -13.23 -2.62
N TYR A 115 12.47 -12.55 -2.27
CA TYR A 115 12.76 -12.16 -0.89
C TYR A 115 11.63 -11.29 -0.33
N LYS A 116 11.13 -10.31 -1.10
CA LYS A 116 10.02 -9.45 -0.68
C LYS A 116 8.70 -10.16 -0.48
N LEU A 117 8.40 -11.16 -1.31
CA LEU A 117 7.20 -11.99 -1.17
C LEU A 117 7.25 -12.86 0.11
N GLN A 118 8.45 -13.21 0.57
CA GLN A 118 8.67 -14.03 1.76
C GLN A 118 8.79 -13.20 3.06
N GLN A 119 9.10 -11.89 2.96
CA GLN A 119 9.20 -11.03 4.15
C GLN A 119 7.84 -10.84 4.83
N THR A 120 7.72 -11.35 6.06
CA THR A 120 6.53 -11.15 6.93
C THR A 120 6.62 -9.91 7.81
N ASP A 121 7.82 -9.36 8.03
CA ASP A 121 8.04 -8.17 8.87
C ASP A 121 8.57 -6.98 8.06
N SER A 122 8.17 -5.77 8.45
CA SER A 122 8.78 -4.52 8.01
C SER A 122 9.68 -4.02 9.14
N SER A 123 10.91 -4.51 9.17
CA SER A 123 11.93 -4.10 10.13
C SER A 123 11.99 -2.57 10.20
N TYR A 124 12.07 -2.03 11.43
CA TYR A 124 12.27 -0.61 11.73
C TYR A 124 11.10 0.35 11.47
N ARG A 125 9.84 -0.11 11.47
CA ARG A 125 8.68 0.80 11.35
C ARG A 125 8.07 1.25 12.68
N TYR A 126 8.18 0.41 13.72
CA TYR A 126 7.44 0.57 14.98
C TYR A 126 8.22 1.36 16.03
N THR A 127 8.43 0.85 17.25
CA THR A 127 8.81 1.59 18.48
C THR A 127 9.87 2.69 18.28
N ASN A 128 10.96 2.43 17.54
CA ASN A 128 12.01 3.42 17.25
C ASN A 128 12.15 3.73 15.75
N GLY A 129 11.13 3.35 14.97
CA GLY A 129 11.03 3.49 13.54
C GLY A 129 10.16 4.67 13.12
N THR A 130 9.78 4.73 11.86
CA THR A 130 9.04 5.90 11.32
C THR A 130 7.69 6.16 12.01
N GLN A 131 6.95 5.12 12.39
CA GLN A 131 5.64 5.29 13.05
C GLN A 131 5.77 5.55 14.54
N GLY A 132 6.69 4.87 15.23
CA GLY A 132 6.91 5.08 16.67
C GLY A 132 7.45 6.49 16.96
N THR A 133 8.37 6.97 16.14
CA THR A 133 8.88 8.34 16.24
C THR A 133 7.82 9.38 15.90
N ALA A 134 7.02 9.17 14.84
CA ALA A 134 5.87 10.02 14.54
C ALA A 134 4.87 10.09 15.70
N TRP A 135 4.60 8.95 16.34
CA TRP A 135 3.73 8.89 17.52
C TRP A 135 4.27 9.73 18.67
N ILE A 136 5.56 9.60 19.02
CA ILE A 136 6.19 10.41 20.06
C ILE A 136 6.02 11.91 19.79
N LEU A 137 6.31 12.34 18.56
CA LEU A 137 6.16 13.75 18.15
C LEU A 137 4.71 14.23 18.26
N ILE A 138 3.74 13.40 17.83
CA ILE A 138 2.31 13.71 17.95
C ILE A 138 1.91 13.92 19.42
N GLN A 139 2.40 13.07 20.33
CA GLN A 139 2.05 13.16 21.75
C GLN A 139 2.55 14.45 22.41
N GLU A 140 3.62 15.07 21.89
CA GLU A 140 4.10 16.37 22.37
C GLU A 140 3.15 17.52 21.99
N ASN A 141 2.40 17.42 20.89
CA ASN A 141 1.43 18.44 20.47
C ASN A 141 0.18 17.83 19.76
N PRO A 142 -0.66 17.08 20.49
CA PRO A 142 -1.69 16.24 19.89
C PRO A 142 -2.92 17.02 19.43
N ILE A 143 -3.14 18.22 19.98
CA ILE A 143 -4.36 19.02 19.74
C ILE A 143 -4.19 19.89 18.50
N LYS A 144 -3.09 20.65 18.41
CA LYS A 144 -2.85 21.60 17.30
C LYS A 144 -2.06 20.99 16.15
N GLY A 145 -1.21 20.00 16.44
CA GLY A 145 -0.21 19.53 15.48
C GLY A 145 0.88 20.58 15.22
N TYR A 146 1.72 20.29 14.22
CA TYR A 146 2.93 21.06 13.89
C TYR A 146 2.82 21.86 12.60
N GLY A 147 1.73 21.72 11.85
CA GLY A 147 1.58 22.29 10.51
C GLY A 147 1.75 21.24 9.42
N TYR A 148 1.17 21.52 8.25
CA TYR A 148 1.14 20.61 7.11
C TYR A 148 2.35 20.82 6.18
N GLY A 149 2.98 19.74 5.76
CA GLY A 149 4.09 19.75 4.79
C GLY A 149 5.17 18.74 5.15
N ASN A 150 5.76 18.09 4.13
CA ASN A 150 6.87 17.16 4.35
C ASN A 150 8.07 17.88 4.99
N ASP A 151 8.40 19.08 4.50
CA ASP A 151 9.48 19.91 5.06
C ASP A 151 9.26 20.26 6.54
N VAL A 152 8.00 20.44 6.95
CA VAL A 152 7.64 20.70 8.36
C VAL A 152 7.90 19.45 9.20
N TYR A 153 7.44 18.29 8.73
CA TYR A 153 7.69 17.02 9.42
C TYR A 153 9.20 16.74 9.52
N ASP A 154 9.91 16.84 8.41
CA ASP A 154 11.34 16.55 8.34
C ASP A 154 12.14 17.53 9.20
N GLY A 155 11.76 18.82 9.19
CA GLY A 155 12.37 19.84 10.04
C GLY A 155 12.15 19.60 11.54
N VAL A 156 10.95 19.20 11.96
CA VAL A 156 10.68 18.87 13.37
C VAL A 156 11.41 17.57 13.77
N TYR A 157 11.35 16.54 12.92
CA TYR A 157 12.02 15.27 13.15
C TYR A 157 13.52 15.46 13.33
N ASN A 158 14.19 16.07 12.34
CA ASN A 158 15.64 16.22 12.31
C ASN A 158 16.17 17.05 13.48
N LYS A 159 15.40 18.05 13.96
CA LYS A 159 15.75 18.82 15.17
C LYS A 159 15.69 17.97 16.44
N ARG A 160 14.77 17.01 16.51
CA ARG A 160 14.53 16.18 17.69
C ARG A 160 15.36 14.89 17.74
N VAL A 161 16.01 14.51 16.64
CA VAL A 161 16.88 13.31 16.59
C VAL A 161 17.93 13.31 17.71
N VAL A 162 18.46 14.49 18.09
CA VAL A 162 19.45 14.64 19.18
C VAL A 162 18.87 14.27 20.54
N ASP A 163 17.60 14.57 20.78
CA ASP A 163 16.90 14.28 22.04
C ASP A 163 16.57 12.78 22.19
N TYR A 164 16.60 12.04 21.07
CA TYR A 164 16.21 10.63 21.02
C TYR A 164 17.29 9.74 20.38
N PRO A 165 18.36 9.40 21.13
CA PRO A 165 19.47 8.59 20.60
C PRO A 165 19.04 7.18 20.20
N THR A 166 17.93 6.68 20.73
CA THR A 166 17.38 5.35 20.42
C THR A 166 16.62 5.27 19.09
N TRP A 167 16.35 6.39 18.42
CA TRP A 167 15.69 6.39 17.10
C TRP A 167 16.55 5.73 16.04
N THR A 168 15.94 4.88 15.22
CA THR A 168 16.62 4.07 14.20
C THR A 168 17.14 4.94 13.07
N PHE A 169 16.32 5.89 12.59
CA PHE A 169 16.71 6.82 11.54
C PHE A 169 17.25 8.09 12.17
N LYS A 170 18.41 8.56 11.68
CA LYS A 170 19.02 9.82 12.13
C LYS A 170 18.70 11.00 11.23
N GLU A 171 18.00 10.72 10.14
CA GLU A 171 17.42 11.69 9.23
C GLU A 171 15.99 11.23 8.91
N SER A 172 15.09 12.19 8.76
CA SER A 172 13.70 11.90 8.45
C SER A 172 13.59 11.22 7.09
N ILE A 173 12.81 10.14 7.07
CA ILE A 173 12.31 9.52 5.84
C ILE A 173 10.79 9.67 5.74
N GLY A 174 10.20 10.50 6.60
CA GLY A 174 8.77 10.68 6.75
C GLY A 174 8.08 9.59 7.60
N PRO A 175 6.84 9.85 8.07
CA PRO A 175 6.12 8.93 8.95
C PRO A 175 5.64 7.66 8.23
N HIS A 176 5.57 7.69 6.90
CA HIS A 176 5.05 6.63 6.03
C HIS A 176 3.70 6.06 6.52
N ASN A 177 2.84 6.92 7.07
CA ASN A 177 1.48 6.60 7.48
C ASN A 177 0.65 7.88 7.41
N THR A 178 -0.34 7.90 6.51
CA THR A 178 -1.18 9.08 6.24
C THR A 178 -1.99 9.52 7.44
N ILE A 179 -2.47 8.59 8.28
CA ILE A 179 -3.25 8.91 9.48
C ILE A 179 -2.36 9.63 10.50
N LEU A 180 -1.16 9.08 10.76
CA LEU A 180 -0.19 9.71 11.65
C LEU A 180 0.29 11.05 11.10
N TYR A 181 0.52 11.15 9.80
CA TYR A 181 0.92 12.41 9.17
C TYR A 181 -0.16 13.50 9.30
N ILE A 182 -1.44 13.15 9.10
CA ILE A 182 -2.56 14.08 9.26
C ILE A 182 -2.70 14.51 10.72
N TRP A 183 -2.56 13.59 11.67
CA TRP A 183 -2.60 13.92 13.09
C TRP A 183 -1.39 14.79 13.51
N PHE A 184 -0.19 14.45 13.07
CA PHE A 184 0.99 15.28 13.27
C PHE A 184 0.79 16.69 12.71
N SER A 185 0.22 16.80 11.51
CA SER A 185 0.09 18.07 10.80
C SER A 185 -0.98 18.98 11.40
N ALA A 186 -2.19 18.44 11.61
CA ALA A 186 -3.40 19.21 11.90
C ALA A 186 -4.04 18.84 13.24
N GLY A 187 -3.35 18.04 14.07
CA GLY A 187 -3.82 17.65 15.38
C GLY A 187 -5.11 16.82 15.34
N ILE A 188 -5.81 16.82 16.47
CA ILE A 188 -7.03 16.03 16.65
C ILE A 188 -8.16 16.46 15.70
N LEU A 189 -8.22 17.73 15.31
CA LEU A 189 -9.21 18.24 14.36
C LEU A 189 -8.99 17.66 12.95
N GLY A 190 -7.73 17.57 12.51
CA GLY A 190 -7.38 16.90 11.26
C GLY A 190 -7.76 15.42 11.27
N LEU A 191 -7.46 14.72 12.37
CA LEU A 191 -7.82 13.31 12.53
C LEU A 191 -9.34 13.11 12.53
N ALA A 192 -10.08 13.92 13.28
CA ALA A 192 -11.55 13.86 13.33
C ALA A 192 -12.17 14.12 11.96
N SER A 193 -11.63 15.08 11.21
CA SER A 193 -12.07 15.39 9.84
C SER A 193 -11.86 14.22 8.89
N LEU A 194 -10.71 13.53 8.99
CA LEU A 194 -10.41 12.35 8.19
C LEU A 194 -11.35 11.19 8.52
N VAL A 195 -11.58 10.92 9.80
CA VAL A 195 -12.53 9.88 10.26
C VAL A 195 -13.94 10.19 9.78
N TYR A 196 -14.36 11.45 9.88
CA TYR A 196 -15.66 11.88 9.37
C TYR A 196 -15.80 11.66 7.86
N LEU A 197 -14.79 12.04 7.08
CA LEU A 197 -14.78 11.85 5.63
C LEU A 197 -14.91 10.37 5.25
N TYR A 198 -14.11 9.50 5.86
CA TYR A 198 -14.19 8.06 5.61
C TYR A 198 -15.53 7.48 6.05
N GLY A 199 -16.06 7.90 7.21
CA GLY A 199 -17.38 7.51 7.68
C GLY A 199 -18.50 7.93 6.70
N ALA A 200 -18.43 9.14 6.17
CA ALA A 200 -19.38 9.65 5.19
C ALA A 200 -19.34 8.84 3.88
N ILE A 201 -18.14 8.55 3.36
CA ILE A 201 -17.97 7.73 2.14
C ILE A 201 -18.53 6.33 2.34
N ILE A 202 -18.22 5.69 3.47
CA ILE A 202 -18.72 4.33 3.79
C ILE A 202 -20.24 4.35 3.89
N ARG A 203 -20.80 5.34 4.60
CA ARG A 203 -22.25 5.50 4.76
C ARG A 203 -22.95 5.64 3.40
N GLU A 204 -22.44 6.49 2.52
CA GLU A 204 -23.01 6.73 1.20
C GLU A 204 -22.87 5.52 0.27
N THR A 205 -21.75 4.81 0.37
CA THR A 205 -21.52 3.59 -0.41
C THR A 205 -22.45 2.46 0.04
N ALA A 206 -22.65 2.31 1.35
CA ALA A 206 -23.54 1.30 1.92
C ALA A 206 -25.01 1.60 1.59
N SER A 207 -25.44 2.85 1.74
CA SER A 207 -26.82 3.26 1.45
C SER A 207 -27.20 3.07 -0.02
N SER A 208 -26.28 3.40 -0.94
CA SER A 208 -26.49 3.23 -2.39
C SER A 208 -26.50 1.76 -2.82
N THR A 209 -25.73 0.90 -2.16
CA THR A 209 -25.67 -0.53 -2.48
C THR A 209 -26.86 -1.30 -1.91
N LEU A 210 -27.30 -0.98 -0.68
CA LEU A 210 -28.40 -1.69 0.01
C LEU A 210 -29.80 -1.25 -0.42
N ARG A 211 -29.94 -0.10 -1.10
CA ARG A 211 -31.21 0.33 -1.72
C ARG A 211 -31.50 -0.33 -3.07
N LYS A 212 -30.58 -1.10 -3.64
CA LYS A 212 -30.78 -1.92 -4.86
C LYS A 212 -31.20 -3.33 -4.50
#